data_AF-A0A527ZI03-F1
#
_entry.id   AF-A0A527ZI03-F1
#
_cell.length_a   1.000
_cell.length_b   1.000
_cell.length_c   1.000
_cell.angle_alpha   90.00
_cell.angle_beta   90.00
_cell.angle_gamma   90.00
#
_symmetry.space_group_name_H-M   'P 1'
#
loop_
_entity.id
_entity.type
_entity.pdbx_description
1 polymer ?
#
loop_
_entity_poly.entity_id
_entity_poly.type
_entity_poly.pdbx_seq_one_letter_code
_entity_poly.pdbx_strand_id
1 'polypeptide(L)'
;SRLIVVSFAVGSILLALGLGYIISWSLIEPVKKIETRLRQIAAGDFAQQVAVANRDELGVLAGNVNQTSEQLGRLYQEVQARTAELARSVAELEALGEVSKAVNSTLDLDTVLQTIVAKAVQLSDTDAGTIYVFSSTRQQFRPRATYGMSDELIAAISDQAIGLNDPGIGDAARRRAPVQVPDLSEG
;
A
#
# COMPACT_ATOMS: atom_id res chain seq x y z
N SER A 1 -68.56 44.95 40.86
CA SER A 1 -67.91 43.62 41.01
C SER A 1 -67.50 42.97 39.67
N ARG A 2 -68.33 42.96 38.60
CA ARG A 2 -68.00 42.29 37.32
C ARG A 2 -66.73 42.80 36.60
N LEU A 3 -66.44 44.11 36.65
CA LEU A 3 -65.27 44.70 35.97
C LEU A 3 -63.93 44.20 36.52
N ILE A 4 -63.83 43.98 37.84
CA ILE A 4 -62.60 43.50 38.50
C ILE A 4 -62.28 42.06 38.04
N VAL A 5 -63.32 41.23 37.90
CA VAL A 5 -63.18 39.85 37.42
C VAL A 5 -62.69 39.82 35.98
N VAL A 6 -63.22 40.70 35.12
CA VAL A 6 -62.80 40.80 33.71
C VAL A 6 -61.35 41.27 33.59
N SER A 7 -60.95 42.31 34.33
CA SER A 7 -59.56 42.78 34.30
C SER A 7 -58.58 41.73 34.78
N PHE A 8 -58.95 40.95 35.81
CA PHE A 8 -58.09 39.87 36.31
C PHE A 8 -57.95 38.74 35.30
N ALA A 9 -59.04 38.35 34.63
CA ALA A 9 -59.01 37.34 33.57
C ALA A 9 -58.15 37.76 32.37
N VAL A 10 -58.25 39.03 31.94
CA VAL A 10 -57.40 39.54 30.86
C VAL A 10 -55.93 39.60 31.31
N GLY A 11 -55.67 40.06 32.54
CA GLY A 11 -54.32 40.12 33.10
C GLY A 11 -53.65 38.76 33.19
N SER A 12 -54.36 37.72 33.64
CA SER A 12 -53.80 36.37 33.73
C SER A 12 -53.51 35.75 32.36
N ILE A 13 -54.36 35.99 31.36
CA ILE A 13 -54.10 35.55 29.98
C ILE A 13 -52.84 36.22 29.42
N LEU A 14 -52.71 37.53 29.58
CA LEU A 14 -51.54 38.27 29.11
C LEU A 14 -50.25 37.78 29.80
N LEU A 15 -50.32 37.52 31.11
CA LEU A 15 -49.19 37.01 31.88
C LEU A 15 -48.80 35.58 31.44
N ALA A 16 -49.77 34.70 31.20
CA ALA A 16 -49.52 33.35 30.70
C ALA A 16 -48.85 33.38 29.31
N LEU A 17 -49.31 34.24 28.40
CA LEU A 17 -48.71 34.42 27.08
C LEU A 17 -47.28 34.98 27.17
N GLY A 18 -47.05 35.96 28.04
CA GLY A 18 -45.72 36.53 28.28
C GLY A 18 -44.74 35.50 28.81
N LEU A 19 -45.13 34.72 29.82
CA LEU A 19 -44.31 33.64 30.36
C LEU A 19 -44.06 32.53 29.32
N GLY A 20 -45.10 32.14 28.57
CA GLY A 20 -44.95 31.17 27.49
C GLY A 20 -43.96 31.61 26.42
N TYR A 21 -43.98 32.90 26.06
CA TYR A 21 -43.03 33.48 25.12
C TYR A 21 -41.59 33.46 25.67
N ILE A 22 -41.39 33.86 26.92
CA ILE A 22 -40.07 33.85 27.58
C ILE A 22 -39.51 32.43 27.64
N ILE A 23 -40.30 31.45 28.08
CA ILE A 23 -39.89 30.05 28.18
C ILE A 23 -39.56 29.48 26.80
N SER A 24 -40.40 29.79 25.79
CA SER A 24 -40.17 29.35 24.41
C SER A 24 -38.83 29.83 23.88
N TRP A 25 -38.51 31.11 24.08
CA TRP A 25 -37.24 31.66 23.63
C TRP A 25 -36.05 31.07 24.40
N SER A 26 -36.19 30.86 25.71
CA SER A 26 -35.17 30.28 26.58
C SER A 26 -34.78 28.84 26.22
N LEU A 27 -35.64 28.09 25.52
CA LEU A 27 -35.40 26.69 25.15
C LEU A 27 -35.01 26.53 23.68
N ILE A 28 -35.68 27.24 22.77
CA ILE A 28 -35.51 27.02 21.32
C ILE A 28 -34.14 27.47 20.84
N GLU A 29 -33.62 28.60 21.34
CA GLU A 29 -32.37 29.17 20.82
C GLU A 29 -31.14 28.31 21.18
N PRO A 30 -30.95 27.86 22.44
CA PRO A 30 -29.83 26.98 22.79
C PRO A 30 -29.88 25.63 22.05
N VAL A 31 -31.07 25.04 21.90
CA VAL A 31 -31.25 23.75 21.21
C VAL A 31 -30.85 23.86 19.74
N LYS A 32 -31.26 24.93 19.04
CA LYS A 32 -30.85 25.16 17.64
C LYS A 32 -29.34 25.34 17.48
N LYS A 33 -28.68 25.98 18.45
CA LYS A 33 -27.21 26.12 18.46
C LYS A 33 -26.53 24.76 18.58
N ILE A 34 -26.98 23.93 19.52
CA ILE A 34 -26.48 22.56 19.69
C ILE A 34 -26.69 21.72 18.41
N GLU A 35 -27.89 21.77 17.84
CA GLU A 35 -28.21 21.03 16.60
C GLU A 35 -27.29 21.42 15.45
N THR A 36 -27.11 22.73 15.23
CA THR A 36 -26.24 23.24 14.17
C THR A 36 -24.80 22.76 14.36
N ARG A 37 -24.31 22.78 15.60
CA ARG A 37 -22.97 22.30 15.94
C ARG A 37 -22.83 20.80 15.76
N LEU A 38 -23.84 20.00 16.11
CA LEU A 38 -23.83 18.57 15.85
C LEU A 38 -23.76 18.24 14.35
N ARG A 39 -24.46 19.01 13.51
CA ARG A 39 -24.34 18.86 12.04
C ARG A 39 -22.92 19.19 11.54
N GLN A 40 -22.27 20.20 12.12
CA GLN A 40 -20.88 20.56 11.77
C GLN A 40 -19.88 19.50 12.23
N ILE A 41 -20.05 18.95 13.45
CA ILE A 41 -19.26 17.82 13.95
C ILE A 41 -19.44 16.60 13.04
N ALA A 42 -20.67 16.31 12.60
CA ALA A 42 -20.94 15.22 11.66
C ALA A 42 -20.29 15.45 10.28
N ALA A 43 -20.06 16.70 9.90
CA ALA A 43 -19.31 17.07 8.70
C ALA A 43 -17.78 17.09 8.92
N GLY A 44 -17.29 16.77 10.13
CA GLY A 44 -15.87 16.70 10.48
C GLY A 44 -15.26 17.98 11.06
N ASP A 45 -16.05 19.02 11.32
CA ASP A 45 -15.57 20.24 11.99
C ASP A 45 -15.63 20.10 13.53
N PHE A 46 -14.53 19.64 14.11
CA PHE A 46 -14.39 19.42 15.55
C PHE A 46 -13.81 20.63 16.33
N ALA A 47 -13.37 21.69 15.64
CA ALA A 47 -12.54 22.74 16.23
C ALA A 47 -13.34 23.79 17.04
N GLN A 48 -14.62 23.93 16.73
CA GLN A 48 -15.49 24.95 17.31
C GLN A 48 -16.36 24.39 18.45
N GLN A 49 -16.72 25.26 19.40
CA GLN A 49 -17.48 24.88 20.60
C GLN A 49 -18.92 25.42 20.57
N VAL A 50 -19.83 24.68 21.19
CA VAL A 50 -21.17 25.15 21.53
C VAL A 50 -21.06 26.09 22.74
N ALA A 51 -21.35 27.37 22.54
CA ALA A 51 -21.44 28.35 23.62
C ALA A 51 -22.91 28.71 23.86
N VAL A 52 -23.43 28.32 25.04
CA VAL A 52 -24.77 28.70 25.52
C VAL A 52 -24.62 29.38 26.88
N ALA A 53 -25.43 30.41 27.15
CA ALA A 53 -25.37 31.17 28.40
C ALA A 53 -26.12 30.49 29.56
N ASN A 54 -26.87 29.42 29.27
CA ASN A 54 -27.68 28.69 30.23
C ASN A 54 -26.82 28.02 31.31
N ARG A 55 -27.27 28.10 32.57
CA ARG A 55 -26.67 27.42 33.73
C ARG A 55 -27.50 26.21 34.19
N ASP A 56 -28.32 25.69 33.28
CA ASP A 56 -29.26 24.59 33.48
C ASP A 56 -28.77 23.31 32.75
N GLU A 57 -29.67 22.34 32.55
CA GLU A 57 -29.39 21.09 31.84
C GLU A 57 -28.90 21.31 30.39
N LEU A 58 -29.30 22.40 29.73
CA LEU A 58 -28.83 22.73 28.38
C LEU A 58 -27.37 23.19 28.40
N GLY A 59 -26.96 23.87 29.46
CA GLY A 59 -25.55 24.22 29.69
C GLY A 59 -24.67 22.98 29.85
N VAL A 60 -25.14 21.99 30.63
CA VAL A 60 -24.46 20.70 30.80
C VAL A 60 -24.38 19.93 29.49
N LEU A 61 -25.48 19.87 28.73
CA LEU A 61 -25.52 19.21 27.42
C LEU A 61 -24.52 19.84 26.44
N ALA A 62 -24.45 21.18 26.39
CA ALA A 62 -23.47 21.86 25.55
C ALA A 62 -22.02 21.52 25.94
N GLY A 63 -21.74 21.44 27.25
CA GLY A 63 -20.45 20.98 27.76
C GLY A 63 -20.11 19.54 27.30
N ASN A 64 -21.07 18.62 27.40
CA ASN A 64 -20.88 17.24 26.95
C ASN A 64 -20.62 17.15 25.45
N VAL A 65 -21.37 17.90 24.63
CA VAL A 65 -21.16 17.95 23.17
C VAL A 65 -19.76 18.48 22.84
N ASN A 66 -19.28 19.50 23.55
CA ASN A 66 -17.93 20.01 23.37
C ASN A 66 -16.86 18.96 23.68
N GLN A 67 -17.01 18.26 24.81
CA GLN A 67 -16.09 17.18 25.19
C GLN A 67 -16.06 16.05 24.15
N THR A 68 -17.23 15.62 23.65
CA THR A 68 -17.31 14.61 22.60
C THR A 68 -16.67 15.09 21.30
N SER A 69 -16.90 16.34 20.90
CA SER A 69 -16.27 16.93 19.70
C SER A 69 -14.75 16.90 19.79
N GLU A 70 -14.19 17.28 20.95
CA GLU A 70 -12.75 17.27 21.18
C GLU A 70 -12.16 15.84 21.14
N GLN A 71 -12.85 14.87 21.73
CA GLN A 71 -12.45 13.46 21.68
C GLN A 71 -12.48 12.91 20.25
N LEU A 72 -13.53 13.20 19.49
CA LEU A 72 -13.62 12.81 18.08
C LEU A 72 -12.51 13.43 17.24
N GLY A 73 -12.20 14.70 17.45
CA GLY A 73 -11.09 15.38 16.77
C GLY A 73 -9.73 14.72 17.03
N ARG A 74 -9.46 14.35 18.28
CA ARG A 74 -8.22 13.63 18.64
C ARG A 74 -8.15 12.23 18.01
N LEU A 75 -9.22 11.45 18.11
CA LEU A 75 -9.29 10.12 17.49
C LEU A 75 -9.11 10.19 15.98
N TYR A 76 -9.73 11.18 15.33
CA TYR A 76 -9.58 11.39 13.90
C TYR A 76 -8.12 11.68 13.50
N GLN A 77 -7.44 12.54 14.26
CA GLN A 77 -6.01 12.82 14.04
C GLN A 77 -5.13 11.58 14.25
N GLU A 78 -5.40 10.78 15.28
CA GLU A 78 -4.66 9.55 15.54
C GLU A 78 -4.84 8.52 14.41
N VAL A 79 -6.08 8.33 13.95
CA VAL A 79 -6.37 7.45 12.80
C VAL A 79 -5.61 7.91 11.56
N GLN A 80 -5.63 9.20 11.25
CA GLN A 80 -4.90 9.75 10.09
C GLN A 80 -3.38 9.51 10.20
N ALA A 81 -2.80 9.71 11.39
CA ALA A 81 -1.39 9.45 11.62
C ALA A 81 -1.04 7.96 11.41
N ARG A 82 -1.87 7.04 11.94
CA ARG A 82 -1.71 5.60 11.75
C ARG A 82 -1.89 5.16 10.30
N THR A 83 -2.83 5.76 9.57
CA THR A 83 -3.01 5.48 8.14
C THR A 83 -1.79 5.92 7.33
N ALA A 84 -1.21 7.08 7.64
CA ALA A 84 0.02 7.54 6.99
C ALA A 84 1.23 6.63 7.29
N GLU A 85 1.36 6.18 8.55
CA GLU A 85 2.38 5.22 8.96
C GLU A 85 2.23 3.88 8.22
N LEU A 86 1.01 3.35 8.16
CA LEU A 86 0.72 2.09 7.46
C LEU A 86 1.01 2.20 5.95
N ALA A 87 0.62 3.29 5.31
CA ALA A 87 0.91 3.53 3.89
C ALA A 87 2.42 3.51 3.61
N ARG A 88 3.23 4.08 4.52
CA ARG A 88 4.69 4.03 4.42
C ARG A 88 5.22 2.60 4.56
N SER A 89 4.73 1.83 5.53
CA SER A 89 5.15 0.42 5.71
C SER A 89 4.77 -0.45 4.50
N VAL A 90 3.61 -0.22 3.88
CA VAL A 90 3.22 -0.92 2.65
C VAL A 90 4.20 -0.62 1.52
N ALA A 91 4.56 0.65 1.30
CA ALA A 91 5.52 1.02 0.26
C ALA A 91 6.91 0.39 0.48
N GLU A 92 7.35 0.26 1.75
CA GLU A 92 8.60 -0.42 2.09
C GLU A 92 8.53 -1.93 1.79
N LEU A 93 7.43 -2.59 2.15
CA LEU A 93 7.20 -4.01 1.83
C LEU A 93 7.14 -4.27 0.33
N GLU A 94 6.53 -3.38 -0.45
CA GLU A 94 6.50 -3.47 -1.91
C GLU A 94 7.91 -3.40 -2.50
N ALA A 95 8.73 -2.43 -2.07
CA ALA A 95 10.12 -2.31 -2.50
C ALA A 95 10.95 -3.56 -2.14
N LEU A 96 10.77 -4.11 -0.94
CA LEU A 96 11.40 -5.37 -0.53
C LEU A 96 10.91 -6.56 -1.39
N GLY A 97 9.64 -6.57 -1.75
CA GLY A 97 9.04 -7.57 -2.64
C GLY A 97 9.66 -7.53 -4.04
N GLU A 98 9.88 -6.36 -4.61
CA GLU A 98 10.56 -6.20 -5.91
C GLU A 98 12.00 -6.74 -5.87
N VAL A 99 12.75 -6.41 -4.80
CA VAL A 99 14.10 -6.94 -4.60
C VAL A 99 14.08 -8.47 -4.49
N SER A 100 13.17 -9.03 -3.68
CA SER A 100 13.01 -10.48 -3.53
C SER A 100 12.67 -11.17 -4.85
N LYS A 101 11.79 -10.57 -5.66
CA LYS A 101 11.44 -11.07 -7.00
C LYS A 101 12.63 -11.05 -7.96
N ALA A 102 13.46 -10.00 -7.94
CA ALA A 102 14.67 -9.92 -8.77
C ALA A 102 15.69 -11.01 -8.38
N VAL A 103 15.87 -11.26 -7.08
CA VAL A 103 16.72 -12.34 -6.57
C VAL A 103 16.16 -13.71 -6.96
N ASN A 104 14.86 -13.93 -6.78
CA ASN A 104 14.20 -15.19 -7.11
C ASN A 104 14.22 -15.48 -8.62
N SER A 105 14.05 -14.46 -9.47
CA SER A 105 14.15 -14.60 -10.94
C SER A 105 15.54 -15.06 -11.39
N THR A 106 16.59 -14.73 -10.62
CA THR A 106 17.95 -15.24 -10.86
C THR A 106 18.05 -16.74 -10.55
N LEU A 107 17.33 -17.22 -9.53
CA LEU A 107 17.23 -18.64 -9.19
C LEU A 107 16.34 -19.41 -10.19
N ASP A 108 15.28 -18.77 -10.69
CA ASP A 108 14.41 -19.33 -11.72
C ASP A 108 15.13 -19.47 -13.08
N LEU A 109 16.00 -18.52 -13.43
CA LEU A 109 16.83 -18.60 -14.64
C LEU A 109 17.64 -19.90 -14.71
N ASP A 110 18.23 -20.35 -13.60
CA ASP A 110 19.00 -21.60 -13.57
C ASP A 110 18.12 -22.80 -13.87
N THR A 111 16.91 -22.81 -13.32
CA THR A 111 15.93 -23.87 -13.51
C THR A 111 15.41 -23.88 -14.96
N VAL A 112 15.15 -22.71 -15.53
CA VAL A 112 14.74 -22.55 -16.92
C VAL A 112 15.84 -23.02 -17.87
N LEU A 113 17.09 -22.55 -17.70
CA LEU A 113 18.21 -22.96 -18.54
C LEU A 113 18.48 -24.46 -18.44
N GLN A 114 18.40 -25.03 -17.24
CA GLN A 114 18.54 -26.49 -17.02
C GLN A 114 17.46 -27.28 -17.77
N THR A 115 16.22 -26.78 -17.77
CA THR A 115 15.12 -27.41 -18.51
C THR A 115 15.30 -27.29 -20.02
N ILE A 116 15.76 -26.14 -20.51
CA ILE A 116 16.02 -25.91 -21.93
C ILE A 116 17.12 -26.84 -22.44
N VAL A 117 18.27 -26.92 -21.75
CA VAL A 117 19.37 -27.78 -22.20
C VAL A 117 18.97 -29.26 -22.16
N ALA A 118 18.23 -29.70 -21.12
CA ALA A 118 17.73 -31.06 -21.05
C ALA A 118 16.78 -31.40 -22.21
N LYS A 119 15.87 -30.47 -22.56
CA LYS A 119 14.96 -30.67 -23.70
C LYS A 119 15.66 -30.60 -25.05
N ALA A 120 16.64 -29.72 -25.21
CA ALA A 120 17.43 -29.63 -26.43
C ALA A 120 18.16 -30.94 -26.70
N VAL A 121 18.88 -31.47 -25.70
CA VAL A 121 19.60 -32.75 -25.80
C VAL A 121 18.66 -33.91 -26.15
N GLN A 122 17.48 -33.97 -25.51
CA GLN A 122 16.46 -34.99 -25.82
C GLN A 122 15.90 -34.88 -27.24
N LEU A 123 15.77 -33.67 -27.79
CA LEU A 123 15.21 -33.44 -29.13
C LEU A 123 16.25 -33.62 -30.24
N SER A 124 17.53 -33.33 -29.97
CA SER A 124 18.62 -33.47 -30.93
C SER A 124 19.26 -34.86 -30.94
N ASP A 125 18.86 -35.75 -30.03
CA ASP A 125 19.44 -37.09 -29.85
C ASP A 125 20.97 -37.05 -29.67
N THR A 126 21.43 -36.09 -28.87
CA THR A 126 22.85 -35.88 -28.55
C THR A 126 23.20 -36.44 -27.18
N ASP A 127 24.47 -36.74 -26.94
CA ASP A 127 24.92 -37.31 -25.66
C ASP A 127 24.84 -36.32 -24.49
N ALA A 128 25.15 -35.04 -24.74
CA ALA A 128 25.21 -34.01 -23.72
C ALA A 128 25.04 -32.59 -24.29
N GLY A 129 24.77 -31.62 -23.41
CA GLY A 129 24.64 -30.22 -23.80
C GLY A 129 24.98 -29.26 -22.67
N THR A 130 25.43 -28.06 -23.03
CA THR A 130 25.74 -26.96 -22.10
C THR A 130 25.24 -25.65 -22.65
N ILE A 131 24.65 -24.82 -21.78
CA ILE A 131 24.34 -23.42 -22.09
C ILE A 131 25.40 -22.55 -21.45
N TYR A 132 26.04 -21.72 -22.27
CA TYR A 132 26.98 -20.70 -21.84
C TYR A 132 26.33 -19.32 -21.84
N VAL A 133 26.59 -18.55 -20.79
CA VAL A 133 26.16 -17.14 -20.69
C VAL A 133 27.38 -16.24 -20.76
N PHE A 134 27.32 -15.24 -21.63
CA PHE A 134 28.39 -14.25 -21.78
C PHE A 134 28.33 -13.20 -20.67
N SER A 135 29.45 -13.02 -19.96
CA SER A 135 29.61 -11.94 -18.98
C SER A 135 30.29 -10.73 -19.61
N SER A 136 29.55 -9.63 -19.77
CA SER A 136 30.10 -8.37 -20.31
C SER A 136 31.22 -7.79 -19.43
N THR A 137 31.15 -7.98 -18.11
CA THR A 137 32.17 -7.52 -17.16
C THR A 137 33.50 -8.26 -17.31
N ARG A 138 33.47 -9.57 -17.61
CA ARG A 138 34.67 -10.42 -17.70
C ARG A 138 35.09 -10.75 -19.14
N GLN A 139 34.29 -10.37 -20.13
CA GLN A 139 34.48 -10.69 -21.55
C GLN A 139 34.67 -12.19 -21.82
N GLN A 140 33.95 -13.02 -21.06
CA GLN A 140 34.07 -14.48 -21.08
C GLN A 140 32.70 -15.15 -21.02
N PHE A 141 32.60 -16.31 -21.65
CA PHE A 141 31.49 -17.25 -21.55
C PHE A 141 31.67 -18.15 -20.35
N ARG A 142 30.58 -18.42 -19.63
CA ARG A 142 30.58 -19.34 -18.49
C ARG A 142 29.44 -20.35 -18.60
N PRO A 143 29.69 -21.63 -18.31
CA PRO A 143 28.62 -22.61 -18.29
C PRO A 143 27.62 -22.22 -17.18
N ARG A 144 26.33 -22.20 -17.53
CA ARG A 144 25.25 -21.88 -16.60
C ARG A 144 24.28 -23.04 -16.38
N ALA A 145 24.17 -23.94 -17.35
CA ALA A 145 23.39 -25.17 -17.25
C ALA A 145 24.07 -26.26 -18.09
N THR A 146 24.09 -27.50 -17.59
CA THR A 146 24.68 -28.68 -18.25
C THR A 146 23.73 -29.86 -18.14
N TYR A 147 23.73 -30.75 -19.13
CA TYR A 147 22.94 -31.99 -19.09
C TYR A 147 23.69 -33.11 -19.81
N GLY A 148 23.60 -34.34 -19.28
CA GLY A 148 24.23 -35.52 -19.87
C GLY A 148 25.76 -35.61 -19.68
N MET A 149 26.37 -34.71 -18.88
CA MET A 149 27.82 -34.69 -18.63
C MET A 149 28.17 -35.31 -17.27
N SER A 150 29.37 -35.90 -17.16
CA SER A 150 29.93 -36.34 -15.87
C SER A 150 30.41 -35.15 -15.04
N ASP A 151 30.43 -35.29 -13.71
CA ASP A 151 30.90 -34.23 -12.80
C ASP A 151 32.34 -33.80 -13.10
N GLU A 152 33.20 -34.74 -13.50
CA GLU A 152 34.58 -34.47 -13.90
C GLU A 152 34.64 -33.59 -15.17
N LEU A 153 33.81 -33.88 -16.17
CA LEU A 153 33.72 -33.08 -17.39
C LEU A 153 33.13 -31.69 -17.11
N ILE A 154 32.12 -31.61 -16.24
CA ILE A 154 31.53 -30.32 -15.81
C ILE A 154 32.57 -29.46 -15.11
N ALA A 155 33.39 -30.03 -14.22
CA ALA A 155 34.47 -29.31 -13.56
C ALA A 155 35.51 -28.81 -14.58
N ALA A 156 35.93 -29.66 -15.51
CA ALA A 156 36.91 -29.33 -16.54
C ALA A 156 36.45 -28.15 -17.43
N ILE A 157 35.19 -28.14 -17.87
CA ILE A 157 34.66 -27.04 -18.70
C ILE A 157 34.33 -25.78 -17.89
N SER A 158 34.10 -25.90 -16.58
CA SER A 158 33.82 -24.76 -15.70
C SER A 158 35.07 -23.92 -15.39
N ASP A 159 36.23 -24.58 -15.33
CA ASP A 159 37.53 -23.92 -15.13
C ASP A 159 38.10 -23.30 -16.42
N GLN A 160 37.56 -23.67 -17.59
CA GLN A 160 38.01 -23.14 -18.87
C GLN A 160 37.49 -21.71 -19.11
N ALA A 161 38.42 -20.76 -19.29
CA ALA A 161 38.08 -19.38 -19.64
C ALA A 161 37.84 -19.23 -21.15
N ILE A 162 36.58 -19.34 -21.57
CA ILE A 162 36.19 -19.20 -22.98
C ILE A 162 35.96 -17.71 -23.29
N GLY A 163 36.86 -17.12 -24.08
CA GLY A 163 36.77 -15.71 -24.49
C GLY A 163 35.99 -15.50 -25.79
N LEU A 164 35.78 -14.24 -26.15
CA LEU A 164 35.20 -13.89 -27.46
C LEU A 164 36.02 -14.41 -28.65
N ASN A 165 37.31 -14.67 -28.48
CA ASN A 165 38.22 -15.16 -29.53
C ASN A 165 38.22 -16.68 -29.70
N ASP A 166 37.46 -17.41 -28.89
CA ASP A 166 37.34 -18.86 -28.99
C ASP A 166 36.79 -19.28 -30.38
N PRO A 167 37.41 -20.27 -31.05
CA PRO A 167 37.02 -20.68 -32.40
C PRO A 167 35.66 -21.40 -32.47
N GLY A 168 35.11 -21.86 -31.34
CA GLY A 168 33.80 -22.51 -31.28
C GLY A 168 32.71 -21.53 -30.80
N ILE A 169 32.60 -21.38 -29.48
CA ILE A 169 31.54 -20.59 -28.84
C ILE A 169 31.71 -19.10 -29.13
N GLY A 170 32.95 -18.59 -29.06
CA GLY A 170 33.24 -17.18 -29.34
C GLY A 170 32.90 -16.79 -30.78
N ASP A 171 33.27 -17.65 -31.73
CA ASP A 171 32.99 -17.46 -33.14
C ASP A 171 31.50 -17.57 -33.49
N ALA A 172 30.81 -18.57 -32.95
CA ALA A 172 29.36 -18.70 -33.08
C ALA A 172 28.62 -17.45 -32.54
N ALA A 173 29.06 -16.93 -31.39
CA ALA A 173 28.48 -15.73 -30.79
C ALA A 173 28.71 -14.47 -31.64
N ARG A 174 29.92 -14.29 -32.21
CA ARG A 174 30.22 -13.15 -33.09
C ARG A 174 29.44 -13.21 -34.40
N ARG A 175 29.37 -14.39 -35.03
CA ARG A 175 28.68 -14.59 -36.32
C ARG A 175 27.16 -14.64 -36.17
N ARG A 176 26.65 -14.87 -34.96
CA ARG A 176 25.23 -15.12 -34.66
C ARG A 176 24.64 -16.22 -35.54
N ALA A 177 25.42 -17.25 -35.78
CA ALA A 177 25.08 -18.39 -36.62
C ALA A 177 25.57 -19.69 -35.96
N PRO A 178 24.89 -20.83 -36.19
CA PRO A 178 25.36 -22.11 -35.69
C PRO A 178 26.73 -22.46 -36.30
N VAL A 179 27.63 -22.97 -35.46
CA VAL A 179 28.94 -23.49 -35.87
C VAL A 179 28.98 -24.97 -35.52
N GLN A 180 29.35 -25.81 -36.48
CA GLN A 180 29.54 -27.23 -36.28
C GLN A 180 31.02 -27.55 -36.49
N VAL A 181 31.62 -28.22 -35.51
CA VAL A 181 32.98 -28.72 -35.59
C VAL A 181 32.90 -30.25 -35.67
N PRO A 182 33.28 -30.88 -36.80
CA PRO A 182 33.15 -32.33 -36.98
C PRO A 182 34.01 -33.16 -36.02
N ASP A 183 35.19 -32.64 -35.67
CA ASP A 183 36.12 -33.25 -34.74
C ASP A 183 36.74 -32.19 -33.82
N LEU A 184 36.48 -32.30 -32.52
CA LEU A 184 36.98 -31.37 -31.51
C LEU A 184 38.46 -31.62 -31.15
N SER A 185 39.07 -32.70 -31.63
CA SER A 185 40.49 -33.02 -31.41
C SER A 185 41.43 -32.35 -32.42
N GLU A 186 40.89 -31.82 -33.52
CA GLU A 186 41.67 -31.18 -34.59
C GLU A 186 41.84 -29.66 -34.44
N GLY A 187 41.29 -29.05 -33.37
CA GLY A 187 41.34 -27.59 -33.10
C GLY A 187 41.99 -27.25 -31.77
#